data_AF-A0A510IYW2-F1
#
_entry.id   AF-A0A510IYW2-F1
#
_cell.length_a   1.000
_cell.length_b   1.000
_cell.length_c   1.000
_cell.angle_alpha   90.00
_cell.angle_beta   90.00
_cell.angle_gamma   90.00
#
_symmetry.space_group_name_H-M   'P 1'
#
loop_
_entity.id
_entity.type
_entity.pdbx_description
1 polymer ?
#
loop_
_entity_poly.entity_id
_entity_poly.type
_entity_poly.pdbx_seq_one_letter_code
_entity_poly.pdbx_strand_id
1 'polypeptide(L)'
;MNFTVISIAVFLASISLGVLAESQIELESEAGDYIGQGLSYLYDDDNAKISYKRNYDNGITVSISNLANEPYLSWTLNLAAPGDEEIKVGNYLLAERFPFQGADKPGLSFSGQGRGCNTVSGEFEVYQVSYDDDGDLTSLHAGFEQHCEGGDPSLKGIVSYNIAAESDSIGVNVNGMAPNKLICENKTSGQKITATVDGLSHDCKQYGLQVNPGDDIFIKVRGISN
;
A
#
# COMPACT_ATOMS: atom_id res chain seq x y z
N MET A 1 -5.10 -26.63 -57.44
CA MET A 1 -3.97 -26.10 -56.65
C MET A 1 -4.57 -25.58 -55.35
N ASN A 2 -4.51 -26.37 -54.28
CA ASN A 2 -5.05 -25.98 -52.97
C ASN A 2 -3.98 -25.19 -52.22
N PHE A 3 -4.27 -23.94 -51.90
CA PHE A 3 -3.42 -23.13 -51.02
C PHE A 3 -3.89 -23.35 -49.58
N THR A 4 -3.08 -24.04 -48.79
CA THR A 4 -3.25 -24.15 -47.35
C THR A 4 -2.77 -22.84 -46.72
N VAL A 5 -3.67 -22.08 -46.11
CA VAL A 5 -3.33 -20.90 -45.32
C VAL A 5 -2.91 -21.38 -43.94
N ILE A 6 -1.64 -21.17 -43.57
CA ILE A 6 -1.13 -21.43 -42.22
C ILE A 6 -1.32 -20.13 -41.43
N SER A 7 -2.33 -20.09 -40.55
CA SER A 7 -2.49 -19.01 -39.58
C SER A 7 -1.44 -19.17 -38.48
N ILE A 8 -0.52 -18.22 -38.38
CA ILE A 8 0.40 -18.09 -37.26
C ILE A 8 -0.32 -17.31 -36.17
N ALA A 9 -0.65 -17.97 -35.07
CA ALA A 9 -1.13 -17.30 -33.86
C ALA A 9 0.08 -16.67 -33.14
N VAL A 10 0.18 -15.35 -33.17
CA VAL A 10 1.14 -14.59 -32.36
C VAL A 10 0.52 -14.42 -30.98
N PHE A 11 0.97 -15.21 -30.00
CA PHE A 11 0.67 -14.96 -28.59
C PHE A 11 1.50 -13.76 -28.13
N LEU A 12 0.88 -12.60 -28.06
CA LEU A 12 1.41 -11.46 -27.32
C LEU A 12 1.25 -11.77 -25.84
N ALA A 13 2.30 -12.27 -25.19
CA ALA A 13 2.36 -12.29 -23.74
C ALA A 13 2.39 -10.83 -23.26
N SER A 14 1.32 -10.36 -22.64
CA SER A 14 1.31 -9.11 -21.91
C SER A 14 2.21 -9.27 -20.69
N ILE A 15 3.43 -8.75 -20.77
CA ILE A 15 4.28 -8.59 -19.60
C ILE A 15 3.70 -7.40 -18.83
N SER A 16 2.90 -7.67 -17.79
CA SER A 16 2.65 -6.67 -16.77
C SER A 16 3.94 -6.50 -15.99
N LEU A 17 4.74 -5.50 -16.36
CA LEU A 17 5.76 -4.99 -15.46
C LEU A 17 4.99 -4.31 -14.34
N GLY A 18 4.85 -4.99 -13.20
CA GLY A 18 4.41 -4.34 -11.98
C GLY A 18 5.41 -3.22 -11.70
N VAL A 19 4.98 -1.97 -11.90
CA VAL A 19 5.73 -0.82 -11.39
C VAL A 19 5.57 -0.93 -9.88
N LEU A 20 6.66 -1.23 -9.17
CA LEU A 20 6.64 -1.06 -7.72
C LEU A 20 6.44 0.43 -7.46
N ALA A 21 5.49 0.78 -6.61
CA ALA A 21 5.35 2.18 -6.22
C ALA A 21 6.64 2.62 -5.51
N GLU A 22 7.01 3.87 -5.76
CA GLU A 22 8.13 4.53 -5.12
C GLU A 22 7.94 4.57 -3.60
N SER A 23 9.02 4.68 -2.84
CA SER A 23 8.88 4.79 -1.39
C SER A 23 8.12 6.07 -1.06
N GLN A 24 7.12 5.97 -0.18
CA GLN A 24 6.31 7.12 0.20
C GLN A 24 5.95 7.07 1.67
N ILE A 25 5.85 8.24 2.29
CA ILE A 25 5.16 8.44 3.55
C ILE A 25 4.24 9.66 3.48
N GLU A 26 3.01 9.46 3.93
CA GLU A 26 2.01 10.51 4.11
C GLU A 26 1.74 10.66 5.60
N LEU A 27 1.65 11.91 6.08
CA LEU A 27 1.34 12.23 7.46
C LEU A 27 0.23 13.28 7.51
N GLU A 28 -0.73 13.07 8.41
CA GLU A 28 -1.76 14.03 8.75
C GLU A 28 -1.80 14.20 10.26
N SER A 29 -1.62 15.44 10.72
CA SER A 29 -1.57 15.79 12.14
C SER A 29 -2.75 16.68 12.48
N GLU A 30 -3.47 16.34 13.55
CA GLU A 30 -4.54 17.18 14.06
C GLU A 30 -3.99 18.41 14.79
N ALA A 31 -4.78 19.49 14.82
CA ALA A 31 -4.41 20.69 15.56
C ALA A 31 -4.20 20.38 17.05
N GLY A 32 -2.99 20.63 17.55
CA GLY A 32 -2.61 20.34 18.94
C GLY A 32 -1.75 19.08 19.10
N ASP A 33 -1.60 18.26 18.06
CA ASP A 33 -0.64 17.15 18.10
C ASP A 33 0.80 17.67 18.18
N TYR A 34 1.57 17.12 19.12
CA TYR A 34 2.93 17.55 19.40
C TYR A 34 3.89 17.21 18.25
N ILE A 35 3.70 16.07 17.59
CA ILE A 35 4.70 15.51 16.65
C ILE A 35 4.56 16.10 15.25
N GLY A 36 3.36 16.27 14.73
CA GLY A 36 3.10 16.84 13.42
C GLY A 36 2.71 18.33 13.45
N GLN A 37 2.31 18.87 14.60
CA GLN A 37 1.96 20.29 14.82
C GLN A 37 0.75 20.77 14.01
N GLY A 38 -0.20 19.89 13.72
CA GLY A 38 -1.38 20.26 12.94
C GLY A 38 -1.10 20.47 11.45
N LEU A 39 -0.05 19.84 10.94
CA LEU A 39 0.40 19.94 9.55
C LEU A 39 0.32 18.58 8.83
N SER A 40 0.19 18.64 7.51
CA SER A 40 0.31 17.47 6.65
C SER A 40 1.70 17.44 5.99
N TYR A 41 2.24 16.25 5.81
CA TYR A 41 3.53 16.03 5.16
C TYR A 41 3.43 14.91 4.15
N LEU A 42 4.15 15.06 3.03
CA LEU A 42 4.31 14.03 2.02
C LEU A 42 5.81 13.94 1.70
N TYR A 43 6.38 12.76 1.90
CA TYR A 43 7.75 12.47 1.48
C TYR A 43 7.78 11.27 0.55
N ASP A 44 8.60 11.37 -0.47
CA ASP A 44 8.85 10.34 -1.48
C ASP A 44 10.34 10.32 -1.84
N ASP A 45 10.76 9.38 -2.69
CA ASP A 45 12.16 9.28 -3.11
C ASP A 45 12.63 10.49 -3.96
N ASP A 46 11.71 11.31 -4.48
CA ASP A 46 12.00 12.56 -5.19
C ASP A 46 12.44 13.69 -4.23
N ASN A 47 11.91 13.71 -3.00
CA ASN A 47 12.11 14.83 -2.06
C ASN A 47 12.77 14.45 -0.73
N ALA A 48 12.97 13.16 -0.47
CA ALA A 48 13.60 12.65 0.74
C ALA A 48 14.37 11.35 0.46
N LYS A 49 15.25 10.98 1.39
CA LYS A 49 15.81 9.63 1.47
C LYS A 49 15.00 8.81 2.47
N ILE A 50 14.32 7.78 1.98
CA ILE A 50 13.52 6.88 2.79
C ILE A 50 14.23 5.52 2.89
N SER A 51 14.28 4.96 4.09
CA SER A 51 14.89 3.63 4.36
C SER A 51 13.96 2.80 5.22
N TYR A 52 13.75 1.55 4.81
CA TYR A 52 12.97 0.56 5.54
C TYR A 52 13.87 -0.59 5.96
N LYS A 53 13.85 -0.98 7.24
CA LYS A 53 14.69 -2.06 7.78
C LYS A 53 14.00 -2.80 8.90
N ARG A 54 14.43 -4.04 9.15
CA ARG A 54 14.11 -4.75 10.39
C ARG A 54 14.68 -3.99 11.59
N ASN A 55 13.90 -3.91 12.66
CA ASN A 55 14.39 -3.47 13.96
C ASN A 55 14.75 -4.70 14.84
N TYR A 56 15.24 -4.45 16.04
CA TYR A 56 15.75 -5.53 16.91
C TYR A 56 14.66 -6.40 17.56
N ASP A 57 13.40 -6.00 17.48
CA ASP A 57 12.23 -6.66 18.08
C ASP A 57 11.38 -7.33 16.98
N ASN A 58 12.06 -7.83 15.94
CA ASN A 58 11.49 -8.39 14.71
C ASN A 58 10.47 -7.50 13.97
N GLY A 59 10.38 -6.23 14.37
CA GLY A 59 9.55 -5.21 13.78
C GLY A 59 10.24 -4.47 12.65
N ILE A 60 9.73 -3.29 12.33
CA ILE A 60 10.19 -2.46 11.22
C ILE A 60 10.54 -1.06 11.71
N THR A 61 11.68 -0.53 11.26
CA THR A 61 12.05 0.88 11.36
C THR A 61 11.99 1.52 9.98
N VAL A 62 11.26 2.63 9.87
CA VAL A 62 11.27 3.52 8.70
C VAL A 62 12.00 4.80 9.08
N SER A 63 13.01 5.19 8.30
CA SER A 63 13.77 6.43 8.49
C SER A 63 13.60 7.34 7.28
N ILE A 64 13.18 8.58 7.52
CA ILE A 64 13.10 9.63 6.49
C ILE A 64 14.13 10.69 6.82
N SER A 65 14.98 11.04 5.86
CA SER A 65 16.13 11.93 6.06
C SER A 65 16.45 12.71 4.78
N ASN A 66 17.39 13.65 4.85
CA ASN A 66 17.85 14.42 3.69
C ASN A 66 16.69 15.11 2.94
N LEU A 67 15.80 15.75 3.70
CA LEU A 67 14.65 16.44 3.14
C LEU A 67 15.12 17.62 2.28
N ALA A 68 14.61 17.75 1.06
CA ALA A 68 15.12 18.68 0.05
C ALA A 68 15.29 20.13 0.53
N ASN A 69 14.41 20.62 1.41
CA ASN A 69 14.45 21.98 1.95
C ASN A 69 14.96 22.06 3.40
N GLU A 70 15.13 20.92 4.07
CA GLU A 70 15.44 20.82 5.49
C GLU A 70 16.36 19.61 5.76
N PRO A 71 17.61 19.62 5.26
CA PRO A 71 18.44 18.40 5.20
C PRO A 71 18.85 17.84 6.58
N TYR A 72 18.77 18.65 7.64
CA TYR A 72 19.07 18.25 9.02
C TYR A 72 17.88 17.65 9.76
N LEU A 73 16.72 17.68 9.13
CA LEU A 73 15.46 17.22 9.67
C LEU A 73 15.23 15.77 9.24
N SER A 74 14.63 14.99 10.15
CA SER A 74 14.43 13.56 9.96
C SER A 74 13.25 13.06 10.78
N TRP A 75 12.61 12.03 10.26
CA TRP A 75 11.53 11.31 10.92
C TRP A 75 11.91 9.84 11.08
N THR A 76 11.34 9.20 12.09
CA THR A 76 11.51 7.78 12.34
C THR A 76 10.19 7.19 12.83
N LEU A 77 9.72 6.17 12.11
CA LEU A 77 8.65 5.27 12.54
C LEU A 77 9.27 3.97 13.03
N ASN A 78 8.80 3.46 14.17
CA ASN A 78 9.04 2.09 14.60
C ASN A 78 7.71 1.38 14.82
N LEU A 79 7.61 0.18 14.28
CA LEU A 79 6.51 -0.76 14.46
C LEU A 79 7.07 -2.07 15.03
N ALA A 80 6.35 -2.71 15.95
CA ALA A 80 6.66 -4.05 16.44
C ALA A 80 5.39 -4.83 16.73
N ALA A 81 5.38 -6.12 16.43
CA ALA A 81 4.30 -7.02 16.83
C ALA A 81 4.47 -7.44 18.31
N PRO A 82 3.40 -7.88 18.99
CA PRO A 82 3.52 -8.51 20.30
C PRO A 82 4.47 -9.71 20.27
N GLY A 83 5.21 -9.91 21.36
CA GLY A 83 5.99 -11.12 21.61
C GLY A 83 7.26 -11.26 20.78
N ASP A 84 7.84 -10.16 20.28
CA ASP A 84 9.01 -10.18 19.39
C ASP A 84 8.74 -11.02 18.11
N GLU A 85 7.47 -11.05 17.68
CA GLU A 85 7.08 -11.71 16.44
C GLU A 85 7.40 -10.84 15.22
N GLU A 86 7.64 -11.51 14.10
CA GLU A 86 7.65 -10.86 12.79
C GLU A 86 6.28 -10.24 12.47
N ILE A 87 6.30 -9.00 11.96
CA ILE A 87 5.09 -8.31 11.54
C ILE A 87 4.44 -9.05 10.35
N LYS A 88 3.13 -9.23 10.42
CA LYS A 88 2.30 -9.88 9.41
C LYS A 88 1.15 -8.94 9.03
N VAL A 89 0.47 -9.23 7.92
CA VAL A 89 -0.76 -8.54 7.55
C VAL A 89 -1.79 -8.66 8.68
N GLY A 90 -2.38 -7.54 9.09
CA GLY A 90 -3.35 -7.50 10.18
C GLY A 90 -3.39 -6.19 10.95
N ASN A 91 -4.25 -6.17 11.96
CA ASN A 91 -4.50 -5.02 12.83
C ASN A 91 -3.77 -5.17 14.18
N TYR A 92 -3.04 -4.13 14.56
CA TYR A 92 -2.24 -4.04 15.78
C TYR A 92 -2.80 -2.93 16.66
N LEU A 93 -3.83 -3.28 17.42
CA LEU A 93 -4.58 -2.35 18.26
C LEU A 93 -3.89 -2.13 19.60
N LEU A 94 -4.19 -0.98 20.24
CA LEU A 94 -3.71 -0.64 21.58
C LEU A 94 -2.17 -0.70 21.68
N ALA A 95 -1.50 -0.21 20.64
CA ALA A 95 -0.06 -0.11 20.57
C ALA A 95 0.47 0.86 21.63
N GLU A 96 1.57 0.48 22.26
CA GLU A 96 2.28 1.27 23.26
C GLU A 96 3.60 1.76 22.68
N ARG A 97 4.27 2.66 23.40
CA ARG A 97 5.48 3.31 22.91
C ARG A 97 6.59 2.30 22.64
N PHE A 98 7.04 2.21 21.40
CA PHE A 98 8.26 1.47 21.07
C PHE A 98 9.51 2.14 21.66
N PRO A 99 10.46 1.41 22.28
CA PRO A 99 10.47 -0.03 22.52
C PRO A 99 10.13 -0.43 23.98
N PHE A 100 9.25 0.31 24.63
CA PHE A 100 8.88 0.12 26.03
C PHE A 100 7.53 -0.59 26.19
N GLN A 101 6.93 -1.09 25.10
CA GLN A 101 5.67 -1.80 25.10
C GLN A 101 5.73 -3.08 25.94
N GLY A 102 4.59 -3.47 26.52
CA GLY A 102 4.43 -4.79 27.12
C GLY A 102 4.68 -5.92 26.11
N ALA A 103 5.10 -7.10 26.58
CA ALA A 103 5.38 -8.25 25.71
C ALA A 103 4.14 -8.75 24.96
N ASP A 104 2.93 -8.47 25.45
CA ASP A 104 1.65 -8.80 24.82
C ASP A 104 1.06 -7.62 24.02
N LYS A 105 1.82 -6.54 23.83
CA LYS A 105 1.39 -5.31 23.19
C LYS A 105 2.19 -5.03 21.91
N PRO A 106 1.56 -4.47 20.87
CA PRO A 106 2.30 -3.93 19.74
C PRO A 106 3.11 -2.70 20.17
N GLY A 107 4.24 -2.47 19.51
CA GLY A 107 5.05 -1.27 19.66
C GLY A 107 4.80 -0.28 18.52
N LEU A 108 4.58 0.99 18.85
CA LEU A 108 4.48 2.09 17.90
C LEU A 108 5.28 3.30 18.42
N SER A 109 6.09 3.91 17.57
CA SER A 109 6.69 5.22 17.86
C SER A 109 7.01 5.95 16.57
N PHE A 110 6.29 7.04 16.31
CA PHE A 110 6.64 8.04 15.32
C PHE A 110 7.23 9.28 16.00
N SER A 111 8.42 9.69 15.56
CA SER A 111 9.16 10.81 16.13
C SER A 111 10.02 11.48 15.07
N GLY A 112 10.44 12.71 15.32
CA GLY A 112 11.30 13.45 14.40
C GLY A 112 11.34 14.93 14.71
N GLN A 113 12.19 15.67 14.00
CA GLN A 113 12.30 17.12 14.16
C GLN A 113 12.59 17.56 15.61
N GLY A 114 13.31 16.75 16.38
CA GLY A 114 13.55 16.98 17.80
C GLY A 114 12.36 16.73 18.73
N ARG A 115 11.29 16.07 18.23
CA ARG A 115 10.05 15.79 18.96
C ARG A 115 9.80 14.28 19.04
N GLY A 116 9.31 13.83 20.18
CA GLY A 116 8.91 12.45 20.42
C GLY A 116 8.01 12.37 21.64
N CYS A 117 7.12 11.38 21.67
CA CYS A 117 6.30 11.14 22.85
C CYS A 117 7.13 10.40 23.92
N ASN A 118 6.90 10.71 25.19
CA ASN A 118 7.26 9.88 26.33
C ASN A 118 6.31 8.68 26.48
N THR A 119 5.02 8.86 26.18
CA THR A 119 4.02 7.79 26.15
C THR A 119 3.19 7.84 24.87
N VAL A 120 2.83 6.66 24.35
CA VAL A 120 2.04 6.48 23.12
C VAL A 120 0.83 5.62 23.43
N SER A 121 -0.33 6.06 22.96
CA SER A 121 -1.48 5.20 22.69
C SER A 121 -1.80 5.28 21.21
N GLY A 122 -1.94 4.14 20.54
CA GLY A 122 -2.20 4.14 19.11
C GLY A 122 -2.54 2.79 18.55
N GLU A 123 -2.48 2.70 17.23
CA GLU A 123 -2.68 1.47 16.48
C GLU A 123 -1.97 1.55 15.14
N PHE A 124 -1.72 0.40 14.54
CA PHE A 124 -1.31 0.32 13.16
C PHE A 124 -1.95 -0.86 12.46
N GLU A 125 -2.14 -0.73 11.16
CA GLU A 125 -2.67 -1.77 10.29
C GLU A 125 -1.63 -2.04 9.20
N VAL A 126 -1.36 -3.31 8.97
CA VAL A 126 -0.45 -3.77 7.93
C VAL A 126 -1.28 -4.38 6.82
N TYR A 127 -1.32 -3.69 5.69
CA TYR A 127 -2.05 -4.11 4.49
C TYR A 127 -1.22 -5.11 3.67
N GLN A 128 0.08 -4.85 3.57
CA GLN A 128 1.03 -5.69 2.85
C GLN A 128 2.37 -5.71 3.60
N VAL A 129 2.97 -6.88 3.72
CA VAL A 129 4.35 -7.04 4.17
C VAL A 129 4.97 -8.27 3.53
N SER A 130 6.24 -8.19 3.13
CA SER A 130 7.00 -9.33 2.63
C SER A 130 8.46 -9.25 3.07
N TYR A 131 9.07 -10.42 3.19
CA TYR A 131 10.47 -10.59 3.56
C TYR A 131 11.14 -11.54 2.57
N ASP A 132 12.45 -11.40 2.38
CA ASP A 132 13.25 -12.35 1.63
C ASP A 132 13.69 -13.56 2.48
N ASP A 133 14.44 -14.48 1.86
CA ASP A 133 14.94 -15.70 2.52
C ASP A 133 15.91 -15.42 3.67
N ASP A 134 16.53 -14.24 3.69
CA ASP A 134 17.42 -13.78 4.77
C ASP A 134 16.65 -13.09 5.91
N GLY A 135 15.33 -12.87 5.73
CA GLY A 135 14.44 -12.22 6.70
C GLY A 135 14.41 -10.70 6.59
N ASP A 136 15.09 -10.14 5.58
CA ASP A 136 15.10 -8.72 5.31
C ASP A 136 13.78 -8.27 4.68
N LEU A 137 13.33 -7.08 5.05
CA LEU A 137 12.06 -6.52 4.59
C LEU A 137 12.16 -6.16 3.10
N THR A 138 11.25 -6.71 2.28
CA THR A 138 11.20 -6.47 0.83
C THR A 138 10.01 -5.62 0.38
N SER A 139 8.92 -5.58 1.15
CA SER A 139 7.80 -4.66 0.91
C SER A 139 7.06 -4.30 2.20
N LEU A 140 6.47 -3.12 2.26
CA LEU A 140 5.57 -2.70 3.33
C LEU A 140 4.49 -1.75 2.82
N HIS A 141 3.24 -2.01 3.19
CA HIS A 141 2.16 -1.03 3.18
C HIS A 141 1.49 -1.06 4.54
N ALA A 142 1.55 0.05 5.28
CA ALA A 142 0.97 0.13 6.61
C ALA A 142 0.45 1.52 6.93
N GLY A 143 -0.69 1.57 7.62
CA GLY A 143 -1.25 2.77 8.23
C GLY A 143 -1.01 2.78 9.72
N PHE A 144 -0.86 3.94 10.33
CA PHE A 144 -0.75 4.07 11.78
C PHE A 144 -1.45 5.34 12.29
N GLU A 145 -1.87 5.28 13.55
CA GLU A 145 -2.36 6.40 14.33
C GLU A 145 -1.66 6.42 15.68
N GLN A 146 -1.09 7.57 16.03
CA GLN A 146 -0.38 7.80 17.29
C GLN A 146 -0.97 8.99 18.03
N HIS A 147 -1.14 8.83 19.34
CA HIS A 147 -1.44 9.89 20.29
C HIS A 147 -0.30 10.01 21.30
N CYS A 148 0.16 11.24 21.56
CA CYS A 148 1.19 11.49 22.59
C CYS A 148 0.55 11.79 23.95
N GLU A 149 1.18 11.31 25.03
CA GLU A 149 0.87 11.70 26.41
C GLU A 149 -0.59 11.48 26.84
N GLY A 150 -1.29 10.56 26.16
CA GLY A 150 -2.72 10.31 26.36
C GLY A 150 -3.63 11.49 25.95
N GLY A 151 -3.12 12.43 25.14
CA GLY A 151 -3.91 13.50 24.55
C GLY A 151 -4.78 13.01 23.39
N ASP A 152 -5.87 13.72 23.12
CA ASP A 152 -6.81 13.39 22.03
C ASP A 152 -6.30 13.69 20.61
N PRO A 153 -5.46 14.72 20.34
CA PRO A 153 -4.98 14.99 18.99
C PRO A 153 -4.06 13.90 18.47
N SER A 154 -4.39 13.37 17.29
CA SER A 154 -3.67 12.30 16.63
C SER A 154 -2.66 12.79 15.58
N LEU A 155 -1.63 11.96 15.39
CA LEU A 155 -0.85 11.91 14.16
C LEU A 155 -1.18 10.59 13.44
N LYS A 156 -1.67 10.71 12.21
CA LYS A 156 -1.91 9.57 11.32
C LYS A 156 -0.87 9.54 10.23
N GLY A 157 -0.54 8.34 9.75
CA GLY A 157 0.33 8.22 8.60
C GLY A 157 0.18 6.91 7.85
N ILE A 158 0.64 6.93 6.60
CA ILE A 158 0.71 5.78 5.70
C ILE A 158 2.14 5.67 5.22
N VAL A 159 2.72 4.46 5.26
CA VAL A 159 4.03 4.16 4.68
C VAL A 159 3.89 3.13 3.56
N SER A 160 4.64 3.35 2.49
CA SER A 160 4.65 2.51 1.30
C SER A 160 6.10 2.24 0.88
N TYR A 161 6.45 0.97 0.72
CA TYR A 161 7.76 0.50 0.28
C TYR A 161 7.60 -0.71 -0.63
N ASN A 162 8.06 -0.61 -1.88
CA ASN A 162 8.05 -1.72 -2.83
C ASN A 162 6.70 -2.45 -2.88
N ILE A 163 5.62 -1.69 -2.71
CA ILE A 163 4.28 -2.23 -2.90
C ILE A 163 4.17 -2.46 -4.39
N ALA A 164 3.66 -3.62 -4.81
CA ALA A 164 3.13 -3.70 -6.16
C ALA A 164 2.17 -2.52 -6.24
N ALA A 165 2.41 -1.54 -7.11
CA ALA A 165 1.52 -0.39 -7.21
C ALA A 165 0.13 -0.99 -7.21
N GLU A 166 -0.65 -0.72 -6.14
CA GLU A 166 -2.00 -1.25 -5.95
C GLU A 166 -2.59 -1.12 -7.32
N SER A 167 -2.75 -2.27 -7.99
CA SER A 167 -3.13 -2.23 -9.39
C SER A 167 -4.46 -1.55 -9.28
N ASP A 168 -4.53 -0.31 -9.76
CA ASP A 168 -5.72 0.53 -9.85
C ASP A 168 -6.65 -0.11 -10.89
N SER A 169 -6.79 -1.42 -10.76
CA SER A 169 -7.34 -2.38 -11.66
C SER A 169 -8.75 -2.54 -11.18
N ILE A 170 -9.66 -2.19 -12.05
CA ILE A 170 -11.07 -2.34 -11.78
C ILE A 170 -11.47 -3.55 -12.60
N GLY A 171 -11.44 -4.72 -11.95
CA GLY A 171 -11.35 -5.98 -12.67
C GLY A 171 -12.11 -7.14 -12.05
N VAL A 172 -11.98 -8.29 -12.70
CA VAL A 172 -12.67 -9.54 -12.36
C VAL A 172 -11.74 -10.73 -12.59
N ASN A 173 -11.77 -11.67 -11.64
CA ASN A 173 -11.20 -13.01 -11.81
C ASN A 173 -12.33 -14.02 -11.94
N VAL A 174 -12.25 -14.89 -12.93
CA VAL A 174 -13.34 -15.78 -13.35
C VAL A 174 -12.92 -17.23 -13.18
N ASN A 175 -13.75 -18.03 -12.52
CA ASN A 175 -13.55 -19.47 -12.35
C ASN A 175 -14.77 -20.25 -12.84
N GLY A 176 -14.57 -21.47 -13.38
CA GLY A 176 -15.65 -22.36 -13.80
C GLY A 176 -16.33 -22.00 -15.13
N MET A 177 -15.79 -21.03 -15.87
CA MET A 177 -16.21 -20.70 -17.23
C MET A 177 -15.01 -20.22 -18.05
N ALA A 178 -15.05 -20.41 -19.36
CA ALA A 178 -14.16 -19.79 -20.33
C ALA A 178 -14.74 -18.43 -20.78
N PRO A 179 -14.19 -17.29 -20.32
CA PRO A 179 -14.65 -15.97 -20.74
C PRO A 179 -14.48 -15.77 -22.25
N ASN A 180 -15.42 -15.04 -22.85
CA ASN A 180 -15.32 -14.59 -24.24
C ASN A 180 -15.72 -13.13 -24.43
N LYS A 181 -16.29 -12.48 -23.41
CA LYS A 181 -16.71 -11.09 -23.49
C LYS A 181 -16.69 -10.42 -22.13
N LEU A 182 -16.05 -9.25 -22.09
CA LEU A 182 -16.04 -8.33 -20.95
C LEU A 182 -16.82 -7.07 -21.30
N ILE A 183 -17.62 -6.58 -20.36
CA ILE A 183 -18.28 -5.29 -20.42
C ILE A 183 -17.91 -4.54 -19.14
N CYS A 184 -17.33 -3.36 -19.30
CA CYS A 184 -17.01 -2.46 -18.21
C CYS A 184 -17.72 -1.14 -18.44
N GLU A 185 -18.35 -0.59 -17.41
CA GLU A 185 -19.08 0.66 -17.52
C GLU A 185 -18.85 1.51 -16.28
N ASN A 186 -18.37 2.73 -16.48
CA ASN A 186 -18.39 3.76 -15.46
C ASN A 186 -19.76 4.43 -15.56
N LYS A 187 -20.65 4.14 -14.61
CA LYS A 187 -22.02 4.63 -14.58
C LYS A 187 -22.09 6.13 -14.31
N THR A 188 -21.12 6.66 -13.57
CA THR A 188 -21.00 8.09 -13.28
C THR A 188 -20.68 8.88 -14.54
N SER A 189 -19.68 8.47 -15.32
CA SER A 189 -19.28 9.18 -16.55
C SER A 189 -20.07 8.75 -17.80
N GLY A 190 -20.75 7.59 -17.74
CA GLY A 190 -21.42 6.96 -18.87
C GLY A 190 -20.46 6.24 -19.84
N GLN A 191 -19.16 6.17 -19.54
CA GLN A 191 -18.20 5.48 -20.39
C GLN A 191 -18.46 3.97 -20.35
N LYS A 192 -18.53 3.35 -21.52
CA LYS A 192 -18.73 1.91 -21.67
C LYS A 192 -17.72 1.27 -22.60
N ILE A 193 -17.05 0.26 -22.10
CA ILE A 193 -16.10 -0.58 -22.81
C ILE A 193 -16.71 -1.97 -23.03
N THR A 194 -16.50 -2.53 -24.20
CA THR A 194 -16.86 -3.92 -24.51
C THR A 194 -15.70 -4.55 -25.25
N ALA A 195 -15.13 -5.61 -24.68
CA ALA A 195 -13.99 -6.32 -25.22
C ALA A 195 -14.31 -7.80 -25.41
N THR A 196 -13.74 -8.40 -26.47
CA THR A 196 -13.58 -9.84 -26.56
C THR A 196 -12.35 -10.19 -25.73
N VAL A 197 -12.48 -11.17 -24.83
CA VAL A 197 -11.43 -11.49 -23.87
C VAL A 197 -11.20 -13.00 -23.78
N ASP A 198 -10.00 -13.38 -23.40
CA ASP A 198 -9.56 -14.74 -23.10
C ASP A 198 -8.70 -14.75 -21.82
N GLY A 199 -8.54 -15.92 -21.21
CA GLY A 199 -7.94 -16.02 -19.87
C GLY A 199 -8.96 -15.77 -18.75
N LEU A 200 -8.47 -15.75 -17.51
CA LEU A 200 -9.34 -15.75 -16.31
C LEU A 200 -9.33 -14.44 -15.54
N SER A 201 -8.39 -13.53 -15.83
CA SER A 201 -8.21 -12.28 -15.12
C SER A 201 -8.29 -11.11 -16.09
N HIS A 202 -9.09 -10.10 -15.76
CA HIS A 202 -9.32 -8.95 -16.63
C HIS A 202 -9.41 -7.66 -15.83
N ASP A 203 -8.72 -6.61 -16.30
CA ASP A 203 -8.77 -5.25 -15.75
C ASP A 203 -9.41 -4.29 -16.76
N CYS A 204 -10.51 -3.66 -16.38
CA CYS A 204 -11.22 -2.68 -17.20
C CYS A 204 -10.37 -1.46 -17.60
N LYS A 205 -9.40 -1.05 -16.76
CA LYS A 205 -8.52 0.09 -17.09
C LYS A 205 -7.55 -0.25 -18.22
N GLN A 206 -7.08 -1.50 -18.32
CA GLN A 206 -6.28 -1.97 -19.46
C GLN A 206 -7.05 -1.91 -20.78
N TYR A 207 -8.39 -2.01 -20.74
CA TYR A 207 -9.26 -1.83 -21.89
C TYR A 207 -9.72 -0.37 -22.09
N GLY A 208 -9.16 0.58 -21.33
CA GLY A 208 -9.36 2.02 -21.50
C GLY A 208 -10.48 2.63 -20.65
N LEU A 209 -11.04 1.89 -19.69
CA LEU A 209 -12.01 2.48 -18.75
C LEU A 209 -11.30 3.50 -17.85
N GLN A 210 -11.80 4.72 -17.83
CA GLN A 210 -11.38 5.79 -16.94
C GLN A 210 -12.21 5.74 -15.67
N VAL A 211 -11.56 5.76 -14.51
CA VAL A 211 -12.21 5.66 -13.20
C VAL A 211 -11.51 6.61 -12.24
N ASN A 212 -12.31 7.40 -11.53
CA ASN A 212 -11.88 8.27 -10.45
C ASN A 212 -12.48 7.80 -9.11
N PRO A 213 -11.90 8.20 -7.96
CA PRO A 213 -12.50 7.94 -6.65
C PRO A 213 -13.95 8.42 -6.57
N GLY A 214 -14.85 7.54 -6.10
CA GLY A 214 -16.29 7.82 -5.97
C GLY A 214 -17.14 7.48 -7.20
N ASP A 215 -16.55 6.98 -8.29
CA ASP A 215 -17.30 6.52 -9.45
C ASP A 215 -18.05 5.20 -9.17
N ASP A 216 -19.26 5.07 -9.73
CA ASP A 216 -20.04 3.83 -9.72
C ASP A 216 -19.64 2.97 -10.94
N ILE A 217 -19.07 1.79 -10.68
CA ILE A 217 -18.55 0.91 -11.74
C ILE A 217 -19.35 -0.39 -11.85
N PHE A 218 -19.74 -0.71 -13.08
CA PHE A 218 -20.39 -1.96 -13.44
C PHE A 218 -19.46 -2.83 -14.31
N ILE A 219 -19.22 -4.06 -13.89
CA ILE A 219 -18.45 -5.05 -14.65
C ILE A 219 -19.31 -6.29 -14.91
N LYS A 220 -19.28 -6.78 -16.16
CA LYS A 220 -19.96 -8.02 -16.55
C LYS A 220 -19.08 -8.86 -17.47
N VAL A 221 -18.89 -10.11 -17.08
CA VAL A 221 -18.25 -11.13 -17.93
C VAL A 221 -19.31 -12.07 -18.52
N ARG A 222 -19.10 -12.51 -19.75
CA ARG A 222 -19.80 -13.63 -20.38
C ARG A 222 -18.79 -14.63 -20.91
N GLY A 223 -19.23 -15.87 -21.01
CA GLY A 223 -18.42 -17.00 -21.41
C GLY A 223 -19.22 -18.29 -21.39
N ILE A 224 -18.55 -19.39 -21.63
CA ILE A 224 -19.14 -20.73 -21.67
C ILE A 224 -18.74 -21.45 -20.37
N SER A 225 -19.68 -22.05 -19.66
CA SER A 225 -19.37 -22.86 -18.46
C SER A 225 -18.50 -24.04 -18.86
N ASN A 226 -17.48 -24.33 -18.05
CA ASN A 226 -16.64 -25.51 -18.22
C ASN A 226 -17.29 -26.77 -17.62
#